data_AF-A0A924QZ18-F1
#
_entry.id   AF-A0A924QZ18-F1
#
_cell.length_a   1.000
_cell.length_b   1.000
_cell.length_c   1.000
_cell.angle_alpha   90.00
_cell.angle_beta   90.00
_cell.angle_gamma   90.00
#
_symmetry.space_group_name_H-M   'P 1'
#
loop_
_entity.id
_entity.type
_entity.pdbx_description
1 polymer ?
#
loop_
_entity_poly.entity_id
_entity_poly.type
_entity_poly.pdbx_seq_one_letter_code
_entity_poly.pdbx_strand_id
1 'polypeptide(L)'
;MAAPQLSAFFANNFFGLGRHNGSHYKTQEAQAQGKASLISKFQNAVAEVVGQKQAKVDGLRNMELQTDGVCNTATAQLRLACARLERDMDTLHNQMALATEGKGWVLAALNEYQIGFGKGLREAIDAEMLGL
;
A
#
# COMPACT_ATOMS: atom_id res chain seq x y z
N MET A 1 -12.49 9.99 -3.65
CA MET A 1 -12.86 8.58 -3.93
C MET A 1 -12.23 7.74 -2.84
N ALA A 2 -12.99 6.83 -2.23
CA ALA A 2 -12.43 5.88 -1.28
C ALA A 2 -11.41 4.98 -2.00
N ALA A 3 -10.31 4.63 -1.33
CA ALA A 3 -9.31 3.68 -1.81
C ALA A 3 -9.48 2.35 -1.06
N PRO A 4 -10.47 1.52 -1.46
CA PRO A 4 -10.82 0.31 -0.71
C PRO A 4 -9.66 -0.70 -0.64
N GLN A 5 -8.79 -0.74 -1.65
CA GLN A 5 -7.61 -1.61 -1.68
C GLN A 5 -6.62 -1.26 -0.56
N LEU A 6 -6.36 0.05 -0.37
CA LEU A 6 -5.52 0.52 0.72
C LEU A 6 -6.18 0.28 2.08
N SER A 7 -7.50 0.48 2.15
CA SER A 7 -8.26 0.18 3.38
C SER A 7 -8.18 -1.30 3.75
N ALA A 8 -8.33 -2.18 2.75
CA ALA A 8 -8.19 -3.63 2.92
C ALA A 8 -6.77 -4.02 3.31
N PHE A 9 -5.74 -3.39 2.73
CA PHE A 9 -4.35 -3.60 3.15
C PHE A 9 -4.17 -3.24 4.63
N PHE A 10 -4.57 -2.04 5.05
CA PHE A 10 -4.37 -1.58 6.43
C PHE A 10 -5.27 -2.27 7.46
N ALA A 11 -6.32 -2.99 7.04
CA ALA A 11 -7.15 -3.80 7.93
C ALA A 11 -6.49 -5.13 8.35
N ASN A 12 -5.33 -5.48 7.79
CA ASN A 12 -4.64 -6.73 8.16
C ASN A 12 -3.98 -6.64 9.54
N ASN A 13 -3.97 -7.77 10.25
CA ASN A 13 -3.25 -7.90 11.51
C ASN A 13 -1.76 -8.23 11.27
N PHE A 14 -0.96 -7.21 10.97
CA PHE A 14 0.47 -7.38 10.68
C PHE A 14 1.27 -7.86 11.87
N PHE A 15 0.91 -7.43 13.08
CA PHE A 15 1.49 -7.94 14.31
C PHE A 15 1.27 -9.45 14.47
N GLY A 16 0.04 -9.93 14.27
CA GLY A 16 -0.30 -11.34 14.35
C GLY A 16 0.44 -12.18 13.30
N LEU A 17 0.52 -11.68 12.06
CA LEU A 17 1.32 -12.29 11.00
C LEU A 17 2.81 -12.36 11.39
N GLY A 18 3.35 -11.27 11.92
CA GLY A 18 4.71 -11.22 12.44
C GLY A 18 4.92 -12.28 13.51
N ARG A 19 4.06 -12.33 14.52
CA ARG A 19 4.13 -13.29 15.63
C ARG A 19 4.13 -14.73 15.15
N HIS A 20 3.22 -15.07 14.25
CA HIS A 20 3.18 -16.39 13.64
C HIS A 20 4.49 -16.72 12.92
N ASN A 21 4.98 -15.82 12.06
CA ASN A 21 6.21 -16.06 11.30
C ASN A 21 7.44 -16.18 12.21
N GLY A 22 7.51 -15.37 13.27
CA GLY A 22 8.58 -15.41 14.25
C GLY A 22 8.67 -16.74 14.99
N SER A 23 7.52 -17.30 15.40
CA SER A 23 7.49 -18.57 16.11
C SER A 23 7.78 -19.78 15.22
N HIS A 24 7.48 -19.70 13.92
CA HIS A 24 7.65 -20.81 12.98
C HIS A 24 9.01 -20.82 12.28
N TYR A 25 9.47 -19.67 11.76
CA TYR A 25 10.64 -19.63 10.89
C TYR A 25 11.94 -19.28 11.62
N LYS A 26 11.86 -18.43 12.65
CA LYS A 26 12.95 -18.11 13.60
C LYS A 26 14.27 -17.56 13.00
N THR A 27 14.30 -17.18 11.72
CA THR A 27 15.51 -16.64 11.07
C THR A 27 15.37 -15.17 10.67
N GLN A 28 16.52 -14.49 10.55
CA GLN A 28 16.57 -13.10 10.08
C GLN A 28 16.14 -13.01 8.61
N GLU A 29 16.49 -14.01 7.81
CA GLU A 29 16.10 -14.12 6.40
C GLU A 29 14.57 -14.19 6.25
N ALA A 30 13.90 -14.98 7.09
CA ALA A 30 12.43 -15.07 7.07
C ALA A 30 11.77 -13.75 7.49
N GLN A 31 12.36 -13.02 8.45
CA GLN A 31 11.89 -11.70 8.80
C GLN A 31 12.01 -10.72 7.63
N ALA A 32 13.16 -10.70 6.95
CA ALA A 32 13.41 -9.86 5.79
C ALA A 32 12.45 -10.19 4.63
N GLN A 33 12.27 -11.49 4.33
CA GLN A 33 11.34 -11.95 3.31
C GLN A 33 9.90 -11.56 3.60
N GLY A 34 9.46 -11.66 4.87
CA GLY A 34 8.13 -11.23 5.27
C GLY A 34 7.92 -9.72 5.08
N LYS A 35 8.89 -8.88 5.44
CA LYS A 35 8.84 -7.44 5.17
C LYS A 35 8.77 -7.13 3.67
N ALA A 36 9.59 -7.79 2.87
CA ALA A 36 9.56 -7.63 1.41
C ALA A 36 8.18 -8.00 0.84
N SER A 37 7.57 -9.09 1.33
CA SER A 37 6.21 -9.48 0.92
C SER A 37 5.17 -8.41 1.26
N LEU A 38 5.26 -7.76 2.43
CA LEU A 38 4.35 -6.67 2.82
C LEU A 38 4.54 -5.44 1.93
N ILE A 39 5.79 -5.08 1.60
CA ILE A 39 6.09 -3.99 0.67
C ILE A 39 5.45 -4.27 -0.70
N SER A 40 5.64 -5.47 -1.25
CA SER A 40 5.04 -5.83 -2.55
C SER A 40 3.51 -5.81 -2.51
N LYS A 41 2.89 -6.32 -1.44
CA LYS A 41 1.43 -6.26 -1.27
C LYS A 41 0.91 -4.83 -1.20
N PHE A 42 1.60 -3.96 -0.47
CA PHE A 42 1.27 -2.54 -0.40
C PHE A 42 1.38 -1.87 -1.77
N GLN A 43 2.50 -2.08 -2.48
CA GLN A 43 2.72 -1.51 -3.82
C GLN A 43 1.65 -1.96 -4.81
N ASN A 44 1.22 -3.22 -4.76
CA ASN A 44 0.12 -3.72 -5.60
C ASN A 44 -1.21 -3.02 -5.28
N ALA A 45 -1.54 -2.86 -3.99
CA ALA A 45 -2.75 -2.13 -3.58
C ALA A 45 -2.71 -0.67 -4.03
N VAL A 46 -1.56 0.00 -3.96
CA VAL A 46 -1.38 1.36 -4.48
C VAL A 46 -1.53 1.40 -6.00
N ALA A 47 -0.90 0.46 -6.72
CA ALA A 47 -0.95 0.39 -8.18
C ALA A 47 -2.39 0.19 -8.71
N GLU A 48 -3.21 -0.61 -8.02
CA GLU A 48 -4.64 -0.75 -8.35
C GLU A 48 -5.39 0.58 -8.22
N VAL A 49 -5.12 1.36 -7.16
CA VAL A 49 -5.74 2.69 -6.98
C VAL A 49 -5.29 3.66 -8.07
N VAL A 50 -4.01 3.63 -8.44
CA VAL A 50 -3.48 4.43 -9.56
C VAL A 50 -4.19 4.04 -10.86
N GLY A 51 -4.32 2.76 -11.16
CA GLY A 51 -5.00 2.29 -12.37
C GLY A 51 -6.45 2.76 -12.47
N GLN A 52 -7.19 2.74 -11.35
CA GLN A 52 -8.56 3.27 -11.29
C GLN A 52 -8.63 4.78 -11.52
N LYS A 53 -7.67 5.54 -10.97
CA LYS A 53 -7.59 6.99 -11.21
C LYS A 53 -7.21 7.30 -12.66
N GLN A 54 -6.30 6.54 -13.25
CA GLN A 54 -5.90 6.71 -14.64
C GLN A 54 -7.09 6.46 -15.58
N ALA A 55 -7.82 5.36 -15.41
CA ALA A 55 -9.02 5.08 -16.21
C ALA A 55 -10.06 6.22 -16.12
N LYS A 56 -10.17 6.86 -14.94
CA LYS A 56 -11.04 8.02 -14.76
C LYS A 56 -10.51 9.26 -15.49
N VAL A 57 -9.20 9.53 -15.44
CA VAL A 57 -8.56 10.61 -16.21
C VAL A 57 -8.82 10.41 -17.70
N ASP A 58 -8.65 9.19 -18.21
CA ASP A 58 -8.88 8.88 -19.63
C ASP A 58 -10.34 9.17 -20.03
N GLY A 59 -11.30 8.77 -19.19
CA GLY A 59 -12.71 9.10 -19.40
C GLY A 59 -13.00 10.61 -19.38
N LEU A 60 -12.39 11.36 -18.46
CA LEU A 60 -12.54 12.82 -18.37
C LEU A 60 -11.93 13.53 -19.59
N ARG A 61 -10.77 13.08 -20.06
CA ARG A 61 -10.12 13.62 -21.27
C ARG A 61 -10.96 13.37 -22.53
N ASN A 62 -11.58 12.20 -22.64
CA ASN A 62 -12.51 11.94 -23.74
C ASN A 62 -13.71 12.88 -23.73
N MET A 63 -14.28 13.17 -22.55
CA MET A 63 -15.36 14.17 -22.43
C MET A 63 -14.87 15.58 -22.74
N GLU A 64 -13.63 15.92 -22.37
CA GLU A 64 -13.04 17.24 -22.67
C GLU A 64 -13.00 17.51 -24.17
N LEU A 65 -12.58 16.51 -24.96
CA LEU A 65 -12.56 16.60 -26.42
C LEU A 65 -13.96 16.81 -27.03
N GLN A 66 -15.00 16.27 -26.40
CA GLN A 66 -16.39 16.44 -26.86
C GLN A 66 -16.94 17.83 -26.54
N THR A 67 -16.46 18.47 -25.46
CA THR A 67 -16.93 19.80 -25.05
C THR A 67 -16.06 20.94 -25.59
N ASP A 68 -14.89 20.63 -26.16
CA ASP A 68 -13.98 21.62 -26.70
C ASP A 68 -14.60 22.41 -27.87
N GLY A 69 -14.45 23.73 -27.84
CA GLY A 69 -15.11 24.65 -28.79
C GLY A 69 -16.64 24.79 -28.63
N VAL A 70 -17.29 23.95 -27.82
CA VAL A 70 -18.75 23.99 -27.56
C VAL A 70 -19.07 24.67 -26.22
N CYS A 71 -18.38 24.27 -25.14
CA CYS A 71 -18.61 24.82 -23.80
C CYS A 71 -17.30 24.97 -23.02
N ASN A 72 -16.74 26.18 -23.05
CA ASN A 72 -15.47 26.50 -22.39
C ASN A 72 -15.50 26.23 -20.87
N THR A 73 -16.63 26.47 -20.22
CA THR A 73 -16.78 26.23 -18.77
C THR A 73 -16.70 24.74 -18.44
N ALA A 74 -17.39 23.88 -19.21
CA ALA A 74 -17.34 22.43 -19.01
C ALA A 74 -15.93 21.89 -19.27
N THR A 75 -15.29 22.31 -20.37
CA THR A 75 -13.89 21.96 -20.69
C THR A 75 -12.93 22.34 -19.56
N ALA A 76 -13.07 23.55 -19.00
CA ALA A 76 -12.23 24.00 -17.88
C ALA A 76 -12.44 23.15 -16.61
N GLN A 77 -13.68 22.75 -16.31
CA GLN A 77 -13.99 21.88 -15.17
C GLN A 77 -13.39 20.48 -15.33
N LEU A 78 -13.47 19.90 -16.54
CA LEU A 78 -12.89 18.59 -16.85
C LEU A 78 -11.35 18.61 -16.69
N ARG A 79 -10.68 19.64 -17.22
CA ARG A 79 -9.23 19.86 -17.03
C ARG A 79 -8.85 19.94 -15.56
N LEU A 80 -9.61 20.70 -14.78
CA LEU A 80 -9.36 20.84 -13.34
C LEU A 80 -9.53 19.50 -12.60
N ALA A 81 -10.50 18.68 -13.00
CA ALA A 81 -10.70 17.35 -12.43
C ALA A 81 -9.54 16.40 -12.79
N CYS A 82 -9.06 16.40 -14.03
CA CYS A 82 -7.87 15.66 -14.46
C CYS A 82 -6.65 16.05 -13.62
N ALA A 83 -6.34 17.35 -13.53
CA ALA A 83 -5.18 17.86 -12.79
C ALA A 83 -5.23 17.55 -11.28
N ARG A 84 -6.43 17.34 -10.70
CA ARG A 84 -6.56 16.85 -9.32
C ARG A 84 -6.20 15.37 -9.21
N LEU A 85 -6.71 14.54 -10.12
CA LEU A 85 -6.44 13.11 -10.14
C LEU A 85 -4.96 12.81 -10.42
N GLU A 86 -4.33 13.56 -11.31
CA GLU A 86 -2.90 13.43 -11.62
C GLU A 86 -2.03 13.70 -10.40
N ARG A 87 -2.30 14.78 -9.64
CA ARG A 87 -1.60 15.06 -8.37
C ARG A 87 -1.80 13.97 -7.31
N ASP A 88 -3.00 13.40 -7.24
CA ASP A 88 -3.25 12.26 -6.35
C ASP A 88 -2.40 11.05 -6.77
N MET A 89 -2.29 10.78 -8.07
CA MET A 89 -1.45 9.69 -8.60
C MET A 89 0.02 9.93 -8.32
N ASP A 90 0.52 11.16 -8.43
CA ASP A 90 1.90 11.50 -8.07
C ASP A 90 2.20 11.17 -6.60
N THR A 91 1.25 11.49 -5.71
CA THR A 91 1.35 11.13 -4.29
C THR A 91 1.42 9.62 -4.11
N LEU A 92 0.59 8.86 -4.82
CA LEU A 92 0.58 7.39 -4.75
C LEU A 92 1.88 6.78 -5.28
N HIS A 93 2.41 7.26 -6.40
CA HIS A 93 3.71 6.83 -6.92
C HIS A 93 4.85 7.10 -5.94
N ASN A 94 4.84 8.27 -5.30
CA ASN A 94 5.83 8.57 -4.26
C ASN A 94 5.73 7.61 -3.07
N GLN A 95 4.52 7.23 -2.65
CA GLN A 95 4.35 6.23 -1.59
C GLN A 95 4.85 4.83 -1.99
N MET A 96 4.71 4.44 -3.26
CA MET A 96 5.31 3.19 -3.76
C MET A 96 6.84 3.22 -3.69
N ALA A 97 7.45 4.35 -4.07
CA ALA A 97 8.90 4.53 -3.99
C ALA A 97 9.40 4.48 -2.54
N LEU A 98 8.75 5.22 -1.63
CA LEU A 98 9.07 5.19 -0.20
C LEU A 98 8.93 3.79 0.39
N ALA A 99 7.95 3.00 -0.05
CA ALA A 99 7.75 1.64 0.42
C ALA A 99 8.94 0.72 0.11
N THR A 100 9.62 0.89 -1.03
CA THR A 100 10.85 0.13 -1.37
C THR A 100 11.96 0.37 -0.34
N GLU A 101 12.01 1.56 0.25
CA GLU A 101 12.95 1.92 1.32
C GLU A 101 12.43 1.56 2.72
N GLY A 102 11.27 0.91 2.83
CA GLY A 102 10.60 0.63 4.10
C GLY A 102 10.05 1.87 4.80
N LYS A 103 9.78 2.95 4.05
CA LYS A 103 9.27 4.24 4.53
C LYS A 103 7.84 4.50 4.04
N GLY A 104 7.32 5.69 4.32
CA GLY A 104 6.00 6.12 3.87
C GLY A 104 4.87 5.42 4.62
N TRP A 105 3.71 5.30 3.99
CA TRP A 105 2.51 4.78 4.64
C TRP A 105 2.62 3.32 5.09
N VAL A 106 3.47 2.52 4.44
CA VAL A 106 3.67 1.10 4.82
C VAL A 106 4.48 0.93 6.11
N LEU A 107 5.20 1.98 6.57
CA LEU A 107 6.12 1.90 7.71
C LEU A 107 5.44 1.34 8.98
N ALA A 108 4.22 1.77 9.27
CA ALA A 108 3.49 1.28 10.45
C ALA A 108 3.27 -0.25 10.39
N ALA A 109 2.84 -0.77 9.25
CA ALA A 109 2.64 -2.20 9.02
C ALA A 109 3.97 -2.99 9.14
N LEU A 110 5.06 -2.44 8.63
CA LEU A 110 6.39 -3.06 8.74
C LEU A 110 6.89 -3.12 10.18
N ASN A 111 6.63 -2.06 10.96
CA ASN A 111 6.98 -2.01 12.37
C ASN A 111 6.15 -3.01 13.18
N GLU A 112 4.84 -3.05 12.98
CA GLU A 112 3.96 -4.03 13.64
C GLU A 112 4.40 -5.47 13.33
N TYR A 113 4.70 -5.76 12.06
CA TYR A 113 5.23 -7.05 11.65
C TYR A 113 6.55 -7.38 12.36
N GLN A 114 7.50 -6.44 12.42
CA GLN A 114 8.78 -6.65 13.08
C GLN A 114 8.62 -6.94 14.58
N ILE A 115 7.77 -6.16 15.27
CA ILE A 115 7.51 -6.35 16.70
C ILE A 115 6.85 -7.71 16.94
N GLY A 116 5.84 -8.05 16.13
CA GLY A 116 5.19 -9.36 16.17
C GLY A 116 6.21 -10.48 16.00
N PHE A 117 7.07 -10.40 14.98
CA PHE A 117 8.10 -11.39 14.70
C PHE A 117 9.04 -11.60 15.89
N GLY A 118 9.54 -10.52 16.49
CA GLY A 118 10.39 -10.60 17.67
C GLY A 118 9.69 -11.27 18.86
N LYS A 119 8.40 -10.98 19.06
CA LYS A 119 7.59 -11.64 20.10
C LYS A 119 7.44 -13.13 19.84
N GLY A 120 7.05 -13.52 18.62
CA GLY A 120 6.86 -14.92 18.26
C GLY A 120 8.14 -15.74 18.37
N LEU A 121 9.28 -15.16 17.97
CA LEU A 121 10.59 -15.78 18.13
C LEU A 121 10.92 -16.04 19.60
N ARG A 122 10.71 -15.04 20.47
CA ARG A 122 10.97 -15.18 21.90
C ARG A 122 10.08 -16.25 22.53
N GLU A 123 8.79 -16.22 22.24
CA GLU A 123 7.84 -17.23 22.73
C GLU A 123 8.24 -18.65 22.31
N ALA A 124 8.75 -18.84 21.09
CA ALA A 124 9.19 -20.15 20.64
C ALA A 124 10.49 -20.62 21.30
N ILE A 125 11.45 -19.71 21.55
CA ILE A 125 12.67 -20.02 22.30
C ILE A 125 12.33 -20.39 23.74
N ASP A 126 11.44 -19.61 24.39
CA ASP A 126 11.02 -19.86 25.76
C ASP A 126 10.32 -21.23 25.90
N ALA A 127 9.47 -21.60 24.93
CA ALA A 127 8.84 -22.92 24.91
C ALA A 127 9.85 -24.06 24.79
N GLU A 128 10.84 -23.93 23.90
CA GLU A 128 11.92 -24.90 23.76
C GLU A 128 12.77 -25.03 25.03
N MET A 129 13.06 -23.91 25.71
CA MET A 129 13.82 -23.93 26.97
C MET A 129 13.03 -24.53 28.14
N LEU A 130 11.70 -24.37 28.15
CA LEU A 130 10.82 -24.89 29.19
C LEU A 130 10.34 -26.32 28.92
N GLY A 131 10.66 -26.89 27.75
CA GLY A 131 10.26 -28.25 27.37
C GLY A 131 8.76 -28.40 27.07
N LEU A 132 8.12 -27.33 26.58
CA LEU A 132 6.70 -27.28 26.19
C LEU A 132 6.49 -27.52 24.70
#